data_AF-A0A816G407-F1
#
_entry.id   AF-A0A816G407-F1
#
_cell.length_a   1.000
_cell.length_b   1.000
_cell.length_c   1.000
_cell.angle_alpha   90.00
_cell.angle_beta   90.00
_cell.angle_gamma   90.00
#
_symmetry.space_group_name_H-M   'P 1'
#
loop_
_entity.id
_entity.type
_entity.pdbx_description
1 polymer ?
#
loop_
_entity_poly.entity_id
_entity_poly.type
_entity_poly.pdbx_seq_one_letter_code
_entity_poly.pdbx_strand_id
1 'polypeptide(L)'
;MTYNYPNSSVSNIDFAPHPFHLHGHHVWILAQGNRKEGYINETTIDDVTLNLKNPIYRDTFTINPYSYATVRFKANNPGIWMLHCHNDWHLQLGMASVIIESPELVKDFYSKHNLIDCIPEYCKHHLM
;
A
#
# COMPACT_ATOMS: atom_id res chain seq x y z
N MET A 1 -10.29 5.96 -21.20
CA MET A 1 -11.19 5.74 -20.06
C MET A 1 -10.40 5.98 -18.78
N THR A 2 -10.49 7.18 -18.20
CA THR A 2 -9.94 7.47 -16.88
C THR A 2 -10.92 6.90 -15.85
N TYR A 3 -10.65 5.70 -15.37
CA TYR A 3 -11.32 5.21 -14.17
C TYR A 3 -10.91 6.10 -13.00
N ASN A 4 -11.88 6.65 -12.28
CA ASN A 4 -11.68 7.45 -11.07
C ASN A 4 -11.23 6.53 -9.93
N TYR A 5 -9.97 6.12 -9.96
CA TYR A 5 -9.33 5.49 -8.81
C TYR A 5 -8.70 6.60 -7.95
N PRO A 6 -8.91 6.59 -6.62
CA PRO A 6 -8.22 7.52 -5.75
C PRO A 6 -6.71 7.34 -5.88
N ASN A 7 -5.98 8.44 -5.90
CA ASN A 7 -4.52 8.42 -5.82
C ASN A 7 -4.11 8.24 -4.36
N SER A 8 -3.08 7.46 -4.10
CA SER A 8 -2.53 7.27 -2.76
C SER A 8 -1.09 7.72 -2.76
N SER A 9 -0.75 8.63 -1.85
CA SER A 9 0.60 9.18 -1.73
C SER A 9 1.25 8.74 -0.42
N VAL A 10 2.54 8.43 -0.48
CA VAL A 10 3.37 8.14 0.70
C VAL A 10 4.57 9.09 0.68
N SER A 11 4.79 9.77 1.81
CA SER A 11 5.85 10.76 1.99
C SER A 11 6.96 10.19 2.87
N ASN A 12 8.19 10.29 2.39
CA ASN A 12 9.40 9.92 3.12
C ASN A 12 10.03 11.17 3.73
N ILE A 13 9.93 11.30 5.05
CA ILE A 13 10.55 12.37 5.83
C ILE A 13 11.95 12.02 6.35
N ASP A 14 12.45 10.81 6.03
CA ASP A 14 13.74 10.28 6.45
C ASP A 14 14.83 10.46 5.37
N PHE A 15 16.10 10.25 5.76
CA PHE A 15 17.27 10.33 4.89
C PHE A 15 17.53 9.03 4.11
N ALA A 16 16.97 7.91 4.54
CA ALA A 16 17.11 6.63 3.87
C ALA A 16 16.03 6.43 2.79
N PRO A 17 16.33 5.74 1.67
CA PRO A 17 15.30 5.30 0.74
C PRO A 17 14.49 4.14 1.35
N HIS A 18 13.19 4.13 1.11
CA HIS A 18 12.30 3.05 1.58
C HIS A 18 11.64 2.34 0.40
N PRO A 19 11.95 1.04 0.15
CA PRO A 19 11.20 0.24 -0.81
C PRO A 19 9.86 -0.15 -0.17
N PHE A 20 8.74 0.33 -0.70
CA PHE A 20 7.40 -0.06 -0.27
C PHE A 20 6.84 -1.16 -1.18
N HIS A 21 6.23 -2.17 -0.58
CA HIS A 21 5.57 -3.28 -1.26
C HIS A 21 4.11 -3.36 -0.84
N LEU A 22 3.21 -3.53 -1.81
CA LEU A 22 1.78 -3.73 -1.58
C LEU A 22 1.39 -5.17 -1.89
N HIS A 23 0.82 -5.86 -0.90
CA HIS A 23 0.30 -7.22 -1.08
C HIS A 23 -0.96 -7.21 -1.95
N GLY A 24 -1.24 -8.34 -2.62
CA GLY A 24 -2.47 -8.56 -3.37
C GLY A 24 -2.63 -7.76 -4.66
N HIS A 25 -1.75 -6.80 -4.93
CA HIS A 25 -1.87 -5.84 -6.02
C HIS A 25 -0.53 -5.52 -6.68
N HIS A 26 -0.60 -5.12 -7.95
CA HIS A 26 0.43 -4.29 -8.56
C HIS A 26 -0.08 -2.85 -8.56
N VAL A 27 0.84 -1.89 -8.48
CA VAL A 27 0.53 -0.46 -8.48
C VAL A 27 1.05 0.21 -9.74
N TRP A 28 0.30 1.18 -10.23
CA TRP A 28 0.80 2.19 -11.16
C TRP A 28 1.50 3.28 -10.37
N ILE A 29 2.77 3.52 -10.68
CA ILE A 29 3.56 4.59 -10.08
C ILE A 29 3.32 5.87 -10.89
N LEU A 30 2.49 6.77 -10.35
CA LEU A 30 2.05 7.98 -11.05
C LEU A 30 3.06 9.11 -10.91
N ALA A 31 3.72 9.22 -9.76
CA ALA A 31 4.78 10.18 -9.51
C ALA A 31 5.78 9.60 -8.50
N GLN A 32 7.05 9.91 -8.68
CA GLN A 32 8.10 9.70 -7.68
C GLN A 32 8.90 10.98 -7.61
N GLY A 33 8.90 11.59 -6.44
CA GLY A 33 9.64 12.80 -6.23
C GLY A 33 11.15 12.56 -6.15
N ASN A 34 11.87 13.66 -6.02
CA ASN A 34 13.26 13.69 -5.60
C ASN A 34 13.48 14.65 -4.40
N ARG A 35 14.70 14.63 -3.84
CA ARG A 35 15.06 15.43 -2.67
C ARG A 35 14.89 16.95 -2.86
N LYS A 36 15.00 17.48 -4.08
CA LYS A 36 14.81 18.92 -4.34
C LYS A 36 13.35 19.33 -4.30
N GLU A 37 12.45 18.43 -4.67
CA GLU A 37 11.00 18.64 -4.61
C GLU A 37 10.47 18.52 -3.18
N GLY A 38 11.18 17.77 -2.32
CA GLY A 38 10.77 17.53 -0.94
C GLY A 38 9.67 16.48 -0.84
N TYR A 39 9.23 16.21 0.38
CA TYR A 39 8.05 15.39 0.65
C TYR A 39 6.78 16.25 0.52
N ILE A 40 5.64 15.58 0.29
CA ILE A 40 4.34 16.25 0.18
C ILE A 40 3.50 16.07 1.45
N ASN A 41 2.55 16.97 1.65
CA ASN A 41 1.56 16.93 2.73
C ASN A 41 0.16 17.27 2.16
N GLU A 42 -0.82 17.43 3.04
CA GLU A 42 -2.21 17.74 2.68
C GLU A 42 -2.39 19.03 1.87
N THR A 43 -1.45 19.99 1.95
CA THR A 43 -1.56 21.26 1.21
C THR A 43 -0.80 21.25 -0.12
N THR A 44 0.17 20.35 -0.29
CA THR A 44 1.01 20.27 -1.50
C THR A 44 0.69 19.05 -2.38
N ILE A 45 -0.20 18.15 -1.93
CA ILE A 45 -0.51 16.91 -2.65
C ILE A 45 -1.17 17.16 -4.02
N ASP A 46 -1.95 18.24 -4.13
CA ASP A 46 -2.65 18.60 -5.37
C ASP A 46 -1.73 19.24 -6.43
N ASP A 47 -0.55 19.74 -6.02
CA ASP A 47 0.45 20.33 -6.91
C ASP A 47 1.32 19.26 -7.62
N VAL A 48 1.18 17.99 -7.24
CA VAL A 48 1.95 16.88 -7.79
C VAL A 48 1.56 16.63 -9.25
N THR A 49 2.54 16.72 -10.15
CA THR A 49 2.34 16.35 -11.56
C THR A 49 2.35 14.83 -11.72
N LEU A 50 1.24 14.26 -12.20
CA LEU A 50 1.06 12.81 -12.35
C LEU A 50 1.26 12.34 -13.79
N ASN A 51 1.99 11.23 -13.98
CA ASN A 51 2.02 10.50 -15.23
C ASN A 51 0.82 9.54 -15.34
N LEU A 52 -0.20 9.95 -16.10
CA LEU A 52 -1.39 9.14 -16.36
C LEU A 52 -1.33 8.34 -17.67
N LYS A 53 -0.23 8.43 -18.42
CA LYS A 53 -0.06 7.78 -19.73
C LYS A 53 0.95 6.64 -19.64
N ASN A 54 0.44 5.42 -19.47
CA ASN A 54 1.23 4.20 -19.34
C ASN A 54 2.36 4.29 -18.28
N PRO A 55 2.04 4.61 -17.02
CA PRO A 55 3.01 4.63 -15.93
C PRO A 55 3.57 3.21 -15.65
N ILE A 56 4.70 3.15 -14.94
CA ILE A 56 5.31 1.89 -14.49
C ILE A 56 4.30 1.12 -13.63
N TYR A 57 4.18 -0.18 -13.87
CA TYR A 57 3.25 -1.07 -13.18
C TYR A 57 4.01 -2.23 -12.51
N ARG A 58 4.04 -2.26 -11.17
CA ARG A 58 4.78 -3.25 -10.37
C ARG A 58 4.27 -3.31 -8.92
N ASP A 59 4.63 -4.32 -8.15
CA ASP A 59 4.21 -4.49 -6.74
C ASP A 59 5.03 -3.68 -5.71
N THR A 60 6.28 -3.33 -6.05
CA THR A 60 7.24 -2.70 -5.13
C THR A 60 7.81 -1.42 -5.73
N PHE A 61 7.84 -0.32 -4.99
CA PHE A 61 8.33 0.98 -5.45
C PHE A 61 9.19 1.65 -4.38
N THR A 62 10.22 2.38 -4.79
CA THR A 62 11.11 3.07 -3.83
C THR A 62 10.66 4.51 -3.63
N ILE A 63 10.61 4.94 -2.37
CA ILE A 63 10.45 6.34 -2.02
C ILE A 63 11.83 6.89 -1.68
N ASN A 64 12.29 7.86 -2.47
CA ASN A 64 13.60 8.47 -2.28
C ASN A 64 13.68 9.24 -0.95
N PRO A 65 14.89 9.50 -0.42
CA PRO A 65 15.08 10.35 0.76
C PRO A 65 14.42 11.72 0.63
N TYR A 66 13.76 12.18 1.69
CA TYR A 66 13.08 13.48 1.76
C TYR A 66 12.19 13.76 0.54
N SER A 67 11.33 12.80 0.21
CA SER A 67 10.57 12.82 -1.04
C SER A 67 9.21 12.12 -0.91
N TYR A 68 8.58 11.78 -2.02
CA TYR A 68 7.26 11.14 -2.06
C TYR A 68 7.14 10.14 -3.21
N ALA A 69 6.14 9.28 -3.12
CA ALA A 69 5.64 8.51 -4.25
C ALA A 69 4.10 8.55 -4.25
N THR A 70 3.51 8.79 -5.41
CA THR A 70 2.08 8.68 -5.63
C THR A 70 1.80 7.47 -6.49
N VAL A 71 0.99 6.56 -5.96
CA VAL A 71 0.63 5.31 -6.60
C VAL A 71 -0.88 5.23 -6.76
N ARG A 72 -1.30 4.34 -7.66
CA ARG A 72 -2.69 3.97 -7.87
C ARG A 72 -2.76 2.47 -8.04
N PHE A 73 -3.76 1.84 -7.45
CA PHE A 73 -4.07 0.44 -7.65
C PHE A 73 -5.57 0.27 -7.85
N LYS A 74 -5.96 -0.88 -8.41
CA LYS A 74 -7.36 -1.21 -8.61
C LYS A 74 -7.80 -2.10 -7.46
N ALA A 75 -8.75 -1.64 -6.66
CA ALA A 75 -9.39 -2.47 -5.64
C ALA A 75 -10.33 -3.50 -6.32
N ASN A 76 -9.77 -4.59 -6.82
CA ASN A 76 -10.49 -5.72 -7.43
C ASN A 76 -10.10 -7.09 -6.85
N ASN A 77 -9.46 -7.11 -5.69
CA ASN A 77 -9.02 -8.31 -5.00
C ASN A 77 -9.42 -8.20 -3.51
N PRO A 78 -10.66 -8.57 -3.13
CA PRO A 78 -11.12 -8.49 -1.75
C PRO A 78 -10.17 -9.20 -0.80
N GLY A 79 -9.72 -8.51 0.24
CA GLY A 79 -8.71 -9.05 1.15
C GLY A 79 -8.22 -8.05 2.19
N ILE A 80 -7.25 -8.51 2.97
CA ILE A 80 -6.54 -7.71 3.97
C ILE A 80 -5.08 -7.67 3.51
N TRP A 81 -4.66 -6.54 2.97
CA TRP A 81 -3.38 -6.40 2.27
C TRP A 81 -2.42 -5.50 3.02
N MET A 82 -1.20 -5.99 3.26
CA MET A 82 -0.17 -5.19 3.89
C MET A 82 0.51 -4.29 2.87
N LEU A 83 0.63 -3.01 3.20
CA LEU A 83 1.53 -2.06 2.54
C LEU A 83 2.67 -1.78 3.52
N HIS A 84 3.90 -2.16 3.18
CA HIS A 84 5.01 -2.00 4.12
C HIS A 84 6.34 -1.72 3.44
N CYS A 85 7.28 -1.19 4.22
CA CYS A 85 8.66 -1.15 3.78
C CYS A 85 9.21 -2.58 3.72
N HIS A 86 9.82 -2.94 2.59
CA HIS A 86 10.41 -4.25 2.34
C HIS A 86 11.86 -4.35 2.85
N ASN A 87 12.22 -3.47 3.79
CA ASN A 87 13.38 -3.65 4.65
C ASN A 87 12.90 -4.28 5.96
N ASP A 88 13.38 -5.49 6.26
CA ASP A 88 12.92 -6.27 7.40
C ASP A 88 13.03 -5.53 8.74
N TRP A 89 14.06 -4.70 8.91
CA TRP A 89 14.26 -3.95 10.15
C TRP A 89 13.23 -2.83 10.26
N HIS A 90 12.96 -2.10 9.17
CA HIS A 90 11.92 -1.07 9.17
C HIS A 90 10.52 -1.66 9.36
N LEU A 91 10.25 -2.83 8.77
CA LEU A 91 9.01 -3.58 8.99
C LEU A 91 8.85 -3.96 10.47
N GLN A 92 9.88 -4.53 11.09
CA GLN A 92 9.86 -4.91 12.50
C GLN A 92 9.67 -3.71 13.44
N LEU A 93 10.15 -2.53 13.04
CA LEU A 93 9.93 -1.27 13.77
C LEU A 93 8.55 -0.65 13.50
N GLY A 94 7.69 -1.29 12.70
CA GLY A 94 6.30 -0.89 12.49
C GLY A 94 6.05 -0.05 11.23
N MET A 95 6.97 0.01 10.27
CA MET A 95 6.77 0.71 9.00
C MET A 95 5.85 -0.09 8.04
N ALA A 96 4.60 -0.23 8.45
CA ALA A 96 3.55 -0.97 7.76
C ALA A 96 2.20 -0.29 7.93
N SER A 97 1.29 -0.61 7.03
CA SER A 97 -0.13 -0.25 7.07
C SER A 97 -0.93 -1.41 6.50
N VAL A 98 -2.20 -1.49 6.85
CA VAL A 98 -3.11 -2.55 6.38
C VAL A 98 -4.26 -1.92 5.62
N ILE A 99 -4.47 -2.40 4.39
CA ILE A 99 -5.61 -2.03 3.54
C ILE A 99 -6.65 -3.14 3.66
N ILE A 100 -7.84 -2.78 4.13
CA ILE A 100 -8.99 -3.69 4.18
C ILE A 100 -9.85 -3.40 2.96
N GLU A 101 -9.86 -4.33 2.02
CA GLU A 101 -10.55 -4.21 0.73
C GLU A 101 -11.81 -5.08 0.70
N SER A 102 -12.97 -4.46 0.48
CA SER A 102 -14.27 -5.14 0.42
C SER A 102 -14.50 -6.11 1.58
N PRO A 103 -14.51 -5.61 2.84
CA PRO A 103 -14.61 -6.46 4.04
C PRO A 103 -15.83 -7.38 4.05
N GLU A 104 -16.94 -6.96 3.45
CA GLU A 104 -18.13 -7.77 3.25
C GLU A 104 -17.86 -9.03 2.41
N LEU A 105 -17.15 -8.88 1.28
CA LEU A 105 -16.81 -10.00 0.41
C LEU A 105 -15.77 -10.92 1.06
N VAL A 106 -14.84 -10.34 1.83
CA VAL A 106 -13.87 -11.12 2.62
C VAL A 106 -14.61 -11.98 3.65
N LYS A 107 -15.51 -11.39 4.43
CA LYS A 107 -16.29 -12.13 5.43
C LYS A 107 -17.08 -13.29 4.82
N ASP A 108 -17.74 -13.04 3.69
CA ASP A 108 -18.53 -14.04 2.98
C ASP A 108 -17.64 -15.16 2.43
N PHE A 109 -16.48 -14.83 1.87
CA PHE A 109 -15.52 -15.80 1.36
C PHE A 109 -15.02 -16.74 2.47
N TYR A 110 -14.61 -16.19 3.61
CA TYR A 110 -14.12 -16.98 4.74
C TYR A 110 -15.21 -17.89 5.33
N SER A 111 -16.43 -17.38 5.44
CA SER A 111 -17.57 -18.14 5.97
C SER A 111 -17.96 -19.29 5.03
N LYS A 112 -18.02 -19.03 3.72
CA LYS A 112 -18.43 -20.02 2.71
C LYS A 112 -17.47 -21.21 2.60
N HIS A 113 -16.18 -20.98 2.85
CA HIS A 113 -15.14 -21.99 2.68
C HIS A 113 -14.65 -22.58 4.01
N ASN A 114 -15.35 -22.33 5.13
CA ASN A 114 -14.95 -22.77 6.47
C ASN A 114 -13.48 -22.42 6.82
N LEU A 115 -12.95 -21.31 6.28
CA LEU A 115 -11.54 -20.94 6.48
C LEU A 115 -11.26 -20.46 7.91
N ILE A 116 -12.30 -20.04 8.64
CA ILE A 116 -12.21 -19.70 10.06
C ILE A 116 -11.80 -20.94 10.88
N ASP A 117 -12.27 -22.13 10.50
CA ASP A 117 -11.93 -23.37 11.19
C ASP A 117 -10.48 -23.81 10.91
N CYS A 118 -9.94 -23.40 9.75
CA CYS A 118 -8.55 -23.61 9.35
C CYS A 118 -7.56 -22.65 10.04
N ILE A 119 -8.04 -21.68 10.82
CA ILE A 119 -7.17 -20.83 11.63
C ILE A 119 -6.44 -21.74 12.64
N PRO A 120 -5.09 -21.65 12.74
CA PRO A 120 -4.32 -22.50 13.63
C PRO A 120 -4.86 -22.50 15.06
N GLU A 121 -4.88 -23.67 15.70
CA GLU A 121 -5.34 -23.84 17.09
C GLU A 121 -4.68 -22.84 18.07
N TYR A 122 -3.44 -22.43 17.80
CA TYR A 122 -2.74 -21.39 18.56
C TYR A 122 -3.52 -20.07 18.68
N CYS A 123 -4.24 -19.66 17.64
CA CYS A 123 -5.07 -18.46 17.66
C CYS A 123 -6.38 -18.67 18.45
N LYS A 124 -6.86 -19.91 18.55
CA LYS A 124 -8.08 -20.25 19.32
C LYS A 124 -7.84 -20.18 20.83
N HIS A 125 -6.61 -20.41 21.28
CA HIS A 125 -6.23 -20.39 22.71
C HIS A 125 -6.04 -19.00 23.34
N HIS A 126 -5.97 -17.92 22.55
CA HIS A 126 -5.71 -16.56 23.05
C HIS A 126 -6.96 -15.65 23.07
N LEU A 127 -8.15 -16.22 22.86
CA LEU A 127 -9.44 -15.51 22.85
C LEU A 127 -10.30 -15.82 24.09
N MET A 128 -9.72 -16.37 25.17
CA MET A 128 -10.38 -16.62 26.45
C MET A 128 -9.77 -15.75 27.55
#